data_AF-T1H7I4-F1
#
_entry.id   AF-T1H7I4-F1
#
_cell.length_a   1.000
_cell.length_b   1.000
_cell.length_c   1.000
_cell.angle_alpha   90.00
_cell.angle_beta   90.00
_cell.angle_gamma   90.00
#
_symmetry.space_group_name_H-M   'P 1'
#
loop_
_entity.id
_entity.type
_entity.pdbx_description
1 polymer ?
#
loop_
_entity_poly.entity_id
_entity_poly.type
_entity_poly.pdbx_seq_one_letter_code
_entity_poly.pdbx_strand_id
1 'polypeptide(L)' 'KLAKKLKQNISVPCVRLRTKNTIRYNAKRNHWRRTKFKL' A
#
# COMPACT_ATOMS: atom_id res chain seq x y z
N LYS A 1 -9.67 8.48 -11.04
CA LYS A 1 -9.55 7.40 -10.01
C LYS A 1 -8.16 6.70 -9.99
N LEU A 2 -7.49 6.54 -11.15
CA LEU A 2 -6.15 5.91 -11.26
C LEU A 2 -5.04 6.59 -10.44
N ALA A 3 -4.95 7.92 -10.49
CA ALA A 3 -3.88 8.66 -9.80
C ALA A 3 -3.83 8.39 -8.29
N LYS A 4 -4.99 8.22 -7.64
CA LYS A 4 -5.08 7.87 -6.22
C LYS A 4 -4.55 6.46 -5.93
N LYS A 5 -4.84 5.49 -6.81
CA LYS A 5 -4.37 4.12 -6.66
C LYS A 5 -2.85 4.02 -6.82
N LEU A 6 -2.27 4.81 -7.72
CA LEU A 6 -0.80 4.91 -7.84
C LEU A 6 -0.19 5.46 -6.55
N LYS A 7 -0.73 6.55 -6.01
CA LYS A 7 -0.25 7.15 -4.75
C LYS A 7 -0.37 6.21 -3.54
N GLN A 8 -1.40 5.36 -3.48
CA GLN A 8 -1.62 4.41 -2.38
C GLN A 8 -0.69 3.18 -2.44
N ASN A 9 -0.11 2.88 -3.60
CA ASN A 9 0.66 1.66 -3.84
C ASN A 9 2.14 1.78 -3.46
N ILE A 10 2.42 2.48 -2.36
CA ILE A 10 3.77 2.70 -1.83
C ILE A 10 4.05 1.77 -0.63
N SER A 11 5.33 1.58 -0.30
CA SER A 11 5.74 0.79 0.87
C SER A 11 5.34 1.48 2.17
N VAL A 12 5.13 0.69 3.23
CA VAL A 12 4.81 1.26 4.56
C VAL A 12 6.00 2.10 5.04
N PRO A 13 5.78 3.36 5.41
CA PRO A 13 6.84 4.25 5.85
C PRO A 13 7.28 3.97 7.28
N CYS A 14 8.17 4.81 7.80
CA CYS A 14 8.74 4.82 9.15
C CYS A 14 7.71 4.82 10.31
N VAL A 15 6.41 4.85 10.03
CA VAL A 15 5.31 4.51 10.95
C VAL A 15 5.55 3.17 11.68
N ARG A 16 6.32 2.24 11.11
CA ARG A 16 6.80 1.03 11.78
C ARG A 16 7.57 1.26 13.08
N LEU A 17 8.24 2.40 13.22
CA LEU A 17 9.08 2.72 14.37
C LEU A 17 8.27 3.31 15.54
N ARG A 18 6.97 3.58 15.34
CA ARG A 18 6.10 4.11 16.39
C ARG A 18 5.80 3.01 17.42
N THR A 19 5.87 3.36 18.69
CA THR A 19 5.54 2.46 19.80
C THR A 19 4.09 1.97 19.68
N LYS A 20 3.86 0.68 19.98
CA LYS A 20 2.55 -0.01 19.86
C LYS A 20 2.00 -0.11 18.42
N ASN A 21 2.85 0.00 17.40
CA ASN A 21 2.41 -0.23 16.03
C ASN A 21 2.66 -1.69 15.59
N THR A 22 1.62 -2.36 15.11
CA THR A 22 1.67 -3.76 14.65
C THR A 22 1.84 -3.89 13.13
N ILE A 23 1.82 -2.76 12.40
CA ILE A 23 1.87 -2.76 10.94
C ILE A 23 3.29 -3.10 10.46
N ARG A 24 3.46 -4.27 9.82
CA ARG A 24 4.73 -4.73 9.24
C ARG A 24 4.89 -4.39 7.76
N TYR A 25 3.84 -4.58 6.96
CA TYR A 25 3.83 -4.40 5.51
C TYR A 25 2.48 -3.86 5.01
N ASN A 26 2.45 -3.39 3.76
CA ASN A 26 1.23 -2.86 3.15
C ASN A 26 0.43 -4.03 2.55
N ALA A 27 -0.55 -4.54 3.30
CA ALA A 27 -1.38 -5.66 2.85
C ALA A 27 -2.23 -5.34 1.61
N LYS A 28 -2.48 -4.06 1.31
CA LYS A 28 -3.29 -3.62 0.16
C LYS A 28 -2.44 -3.24 -1.06
N ARG A 29 -1.14 -3.55 -1.03
CA ARG A 29 -0.23 -3.33 -2.17
C ARG A 29 -0.75 -4.13 -3.37
N ASN A 30 -0.84 -3.48 -4.52
CA ASN A 30 -1.35 -4.09 -5.74
C ASN A 30 -0.24 -4.22 -6.78
N HIS A 31 -0.11 -5.39 -7.40
CA HIS A 31 0.81 -5.60 -8.51
C HIS A 31 0.03 -5.62 -9.83
N TRP A 32 0.43 -4.79 -10.79
CA TRP A 32 -0.31 -4.53 -12.03
C TRP A 32 -0.48 -5.76 -12.94
N ARG A 33 0.38 -6.78 -12.81
CA ARG A 33 0.21 -8.07 -13.52
C ARG A 33 -0.72 -9.05 -12.79
N ARG A 34 -0.80 -9.00 -11.46
CA ARG A 34 -1.55 -9.97 -10.65
C ARG A 34 -2.99 -9.54 -10.42
N THR A 35 -3.21 -8.26 -10.15
CA THR A 35 -4.53 -7.72 -9.82
C THR A 35 -4.82 -6.54 -10.74
N LYS A 36 -5.91 -6.64 -11.52
CA LYS A 36 -6.36 -5.56 -12.41
C LYS A 36 -7.29 -4.62 -11.66
N PHE A 37 -7.11 -3.33 -11.89
CA PHE A 37 -8.05 -2.34 -11.39
C PHE A 37 -9.30 -2.36 -12.26
N LYS A 38 -10.42 -2.81 -11.70
CA LYS A 38 -11.75 -2.61 -12.30
C LYS A 38 -12.13 -1.15 -12.04
N LEU A 39 -11.98 -0.32 -13.06
CA LEU A 39 -12.21 1.11 -13.00
C LEU A 39 -13.28 1.53 -13.98
#